data_AF-A0A0G2BIK5-F1
#
_entry.id   AF-A0A0G2BIK5-F1
#
_cell.length_a   1.000
_cell.length_b   1.000
_cell.length_c   1.000
_cell.angle_alpha   90.00
_cell.angle_beta   90.00
_cell.angle_gamma   90.00
#
_symmetry.space_group_name_H-M   'P 1'
#
loop_
_entity.id
_entity.type
_entity.pdbx_description
1 polymer ?
#
loop_
_entity_poly.entity_id
_entity_poly.type
_entity_poly.pdbx_seq_one_letter_code
_entity_poly.pdbx_strand_id
1 'polypeptide(L)'
;MEKKSLDEKMARIEQKQNDWLEPMKEWIKVALNLVKIARDSNLLEKKVAAKEIFGSNLRLASRAVRGEPVFPFSAALRAAESIGKIPESLIVVGALGFEPRTGRV
;
A
#
# COMPACT_ATOMS: atom_id res chain seq x y z
N MET A 1 8.88 -29.21 -8.68
CA MET A 1 9.75 -28.22 -8.01
C MET A 1 8.99 -26.98 -7.54
N GLU A 2 7.77 -26.72 -8.00
CA GLU A 2 6.98 -25.53 -7.63
C GLU A 2 6.48 -25.52 -6.18
N LYS A 3 6.12 -26.67 -5.59
CA LYS A 3 5.63 -26.73 -4.20
C LYS A 3 6.68 -26.28 -3.16
N LYS A 4 7.94 -26.74 -3.30
CA LYS A 4 9.06 -26.28 -2.45
C LYS A 4 9.27 -24.76 -2.53
N SER A 5 9.02 -24.15 -3.69
CA SER A 5 9.12 -22.70 -3.87
C SER A 5 7.99 -21.93 -3.15
N LEU A 6 6.81 -22.52 -3.00
CA LEU A 6 5.68 -21.88 -2.30
C LEU A 6 5.89 -21.91 -0.78
N ASP A 7 6.32 -23.04 -0.23
CA ASP A 7 6.60 -23.16 1.21
C ASP A 7 7.72 -22.19 1.63
N GLU A 8 8.76 -22.05 0.80
CA GLU A 8 9.81 -21.06 1.00
C GLU A 8 9.31 -19.61 0.93
N LYS A 9 8.33 -19.32 0.06
CA LYS A 9 7.70 -17.98 -0.02
C LYS A 9 6.84 -17.71 1.20
N MET A 10 6.08 -18.69 1.69
CA MET A 10 5.26 -18.57 2.90
C MET A 10 6.14 -18.32 4.12
N ALA A 11 7.19 -19.12 4.32
CA ALA A 11 8.13 -18.93 5.42
C ALA A 11 8.79 -17.53 5.39
N ARG A 12 9.12 -17.02 4.20
CA ARG A 12 9.65 -15.64 4.04
C ARG A 12 8.62 -14.57 4.38
N ILE A 13 7.34 -14.77 4.04
CA ILE A 13 6.27 -13.81 4.36
C ILE A 13 5.99 -13.81 5.86
N GLU A 14 5.92 -14.99 6.49
CA GLU A 14 5.74 -15.13 7.94
C GLU A 14 6.90 -14.50 8.71
N GLN A 15 8.14 -14.75 8.27
CA GLN A 15 9.33 -14.17 8.88
C GLN A 15 9.35 -12.63 8.76
N LYS A 16 8.86 -12.08 7.65
CA LYS A 16 8.89 -10.63 7.36
C LYS A 16 7.55 -9.93 7.61
N GLN A 17 6.59 -10.60 8.25
CA GLN A 17 5.23 -10.10 8.43
C GLN A 17 5.20 -8.76 9.17
N ASN A 18 6.17 -8.53 10.07
CA ASN A 18 6.25 -7.35 10.91
C ASN A 18 7.33 -6.36 10.46
N ASP A 19 8.09 -6.66 9.41
CA ASP A 19 9.21 -5.81 8.95
C ASP A 19 8.74 -4.44 8.45
N TRP A 20 7.45 -4.30 8.08
CA TRP A 20 6.86 -3.03 7.67
C TRP A 20 6.45 -2.13 8.85
N LEU A 21 6.34 -2.66 10.08
CA LEU A 21 5.89 -1.91 11.24
C LEU A 21 6.88 -0.80 11.63
N GLU A 22 8.18 -1.12 11.65
CA GLU A 22 9.22 -0.15 12.04
C GLU A 22 9.34 0.99 11.01
N PRO A 23 9.43 0.72 9.68
CA PRO A 23 9.35 1.77 8.66
C PRO A 23 8.06 2.61 8.74
N MET A 24 6.91 2.00 9.01
CA MET A 24 5.65 2.73 9.12
C MET A 24 5.60 3.63 10.35
N LYS A 25 6.17 3.19 11.47
CA LYS A 25 6.27 3.98 12.70
C LYS A 25 7.16 5.21 12.48
N GLU A 26 8.30 5.05 11.82
CA GLU A 26 9.16 6.18 11.43
C GLU A 26 8.44 7.11 10.46
N TRP A 27 7.71 6.57 9.48
CA TRP A 27 6.93 7.36 8.54
C TRP A 27 5.89 8.24 9.24
N ILE A 28 5.17 7.72 10.24
CA ILE A 28 4.17 8.48 11.01
C ILE A 28 4.84 9.66 11.74
N LYS A 29 6.03 9.47 12.32
CA LYS A 29 6.77 10.56 12.98
C LYS A 29 7.13 11.68 11.99
N VAL A 30 7.58 11.31 10.79
CA VAL A 30 7.86 12.29 9.72
C VAL A 30 6.59 13.02 9.32
N ALA A 31 5.50 12.29 9.08
CA ALA A 31 4.20 12.83 8.66
C ALA A 31 3.63 13.85 9.66
N LEU A 32 3.74 13.60 10.97
CA LEU A 32 3.30 14.54 12.01
C LEU A 32 4.04 15.88 11.98
N ASN A 33 5.30 15.88 11.56
CA ASN A 33 6.12 17.09 11.46
C ASN A 33 5.95 17.82 10.12
N LEU A 34 5.36 17.20 9.10
CA LEU A 34 5.18 17.81 7.78
C LEU A 34 4.37 19.10 7.82
N VAL A 35 3.32 19.16 8.64
CA VAL A 35 2.48 20.36 8.77
C VAL A 35 3.29 21.54 9.30
N LYS A 36 4.23 21.27 10.21
CA LYS A 36 5.15 22.30 10.74
C LYS A 36 6.13 22.74 9.67
N ILE A 37 6.79 21.80 9.00
CA ILE A 37 7.77 22.07 7.93
C ILE A 37 7.14 22.84 6.77
N ALA A 38 5.90 22.51 6.39
CA ALA A 38 5.17 23.20 5.32
C ALA A 38 4.88 24.68 5.66
N ARG A 39 4.62 24.98 6.94
CA ARG A 39 4.32 26.33 7.44
C ARG A 39 5.57 27.16 7.73
N ASP A 40 6.71 26.52 7.99
CA ASP A 40 7.99 27.18 8.26
C ASP A 40 8.53 27.94 7.02
N SER A 41 9.44 28.89 7.20
CA SER A 41 10.15 29.59 6.12
C SER A 41 11.39 28.82 5.63
N ASN A 42 11.81 27.75 6.33
CA ASN A 42 12.98 26.95 5.95
C ASN A 42 12.77 26.14 4.66
N LEU A 43 13.33 26.65 3.55
CA LEU A 43 13.26 26.01 2.23
C LEU A 43 14.01 24.68 2.14
N LEU A 44 15.08 24.49 2.93
CA LEU A 44 15.86 23.26 2.89
C LEU A 44 15.08 22.10 3.51
N GLU A 45 14.43 22.33 4.64
CA GLU A 45 13.58 21.33 5.29
C GLU A 45 12.39 20.94 4.42
N LYS A 46 11.76 21.91 3.75
CA LYS A 46 10.70 21.62 2.76
C LYS A 46 11.18 20.74 1.62
N LYS A 47 12.40 20.97 1.13
CA LYS A 47 13.00 20.16 0.06
C LYS A 47 13.29 18.74 0.51
N VAL A 48 13.84 18.57 1.72
CA VAL A 48 14.10 17.24 2.31
C VAL A 48 12.79 16.50 2.55
N ALA A 49 11.81 17.16 3.19
CA ALA A 49 10.49 16.59 3.42
C ALA A 49 9.79 16.18 2.11
N ALA A 50 9.85 17.04 1.08
CA ALA A 50 9.35 16.69 -0.23
C ALA A 50 10.01 15.41 -0.76
N LYS A 51 11.34 15.27 -0.68
CA LYS A 51 12.03 14.05 -1.13
C LYS A 51 11.56 12.78 -0.40
N GLU A 52 11.34 12.86 0.91
CA GLU A 52 10.93 11.71 1.75
C GLU A 52 9.48 11.25 1.48
N ILE A 53 8.58 12.17 1.08
CA ILE A 53 7.16 11.86 0.77
C ILE A 53 6.97 11.17 -0.58
N PHE A 54 8.00 11.09 -1.41
CA PHE A 54 7.84 10.61 -2.78
C PHE A 54 7.85 9.09 -2.88
N GLY A 55 6.68 8.50 -2.64
CA GLY A 55 6.15 7.36 -3.42
C GLY A 55 5.30 7.81 -4.62
N SER A 56 5.14 9.12 -4.82
CA SER A 56 4.51 9.72 -6.00
C SER A 56 5.60 10.11 -6.99
N ASN A 57 5.47 9.71 -8.24
CA ASN A 57 6.42 9.97 -9.31
C ASN A 57 6.48 11.47 -9.67
N LEU A 58 6.85 12.36 -8.72
CA LEU A 58 6.94 13.78 -9.03
C LEU A 58 8.29 14.10 -9.70
N ARG A 59 8.16 14.74 -10.85
CA ARG A 59 9.18 15.26 -11.73
C ARG A 59 9.07 16.78 -11.77
N LEU A 60 10.20 17.45 -11.88
CA LEU A 60 10.24 18.89 -12.16
C LEU A 60 9.98 19.11 -13.65
N ALA A 61 8.94 19.86 -13.99
CA ALA A 61 8.61 20.23 -15.36
C ALA A 61 8.14 21.68 -15.40
N SER A 62 8.73 22.49 -16.28
CA SER A 62 8.38 23.91 -16.44
C SER A 62 8.48 24.72 -15.15
N ARG A 63 9.53 24.49 -14.34
CA ARG A 63 9.75 25.14 -13.03
C ARG A 63 8.64 24.88 -11.99
N ALA A 64 7.76 23.92 -12.24
CA ALA A 64 6.75 23.45 -11.30
C ALA A 64 6.97 21.97 -10.98
N VAL A 65 6.65 21.57 -9.75
CA VAL A 65 6.61 20.15 -9.37
C VAL A 65 5.35 19.54 -9.98
N ARG A 66 5.50 18.46 -10.75
CA ARG A 66 4.39 17.70 -11.36
C ARG A 66 4.57 16.22 -11.06
N GLY A 67 3.52 15.46 -10.82
CA GLY A 67 3.67 14.01 -10.66
C GLY A 67 2.36 13.29 -10.88
N GLU A 68 2.48 12.04 -11.34
CA GLU A 68 1.36 11.13 -11.43
C GLU A 68 1.36 10.27 -10.16
N PRO A 69 0.40 10.45 -9.24
CA PRO A 69 0.32 9.62 -8.05
C PRO A 69 -0.08 8.20 -8.46
N VAL A 70 0.82 7.24 -8.29
CA VAL A 70 0.47 5.83 -8.43
C VAL A 70 -0.11 5.37 -7.11
N PHE A 71 -1.44 5.33 -7.04
CA PHE A 71 -2.14 4.79 -5.87
C PHE A 71 -1.97 3.27 -5.86
N PRO A 72 -1.24 2.69 -4.88
CA PRO A 72 -0.94 1.25 -4.85
C PRO A 72 -2.19 0.37 -4.83
N PHE A 73 -3.30 0.93 -4.34
CA PHE A 73 -4.59 0.25 -4.21
C PHE A 73 -5.64 0.73 -5.22
N SER A 74 -5.25 1.48 -6.25
CA SER A 74 -6.20 1.95 -7.29
C SER A 74 -6.91 0.80 -7.99
N ALA A 75 -6.20 -0.31 -8.26
CA ALA A 75 -6.81 -1.51 -8.82
C ALA A 75 -7.83 -2.14 -7.86
N ALA A 76 -7.52 -2.19 -6.57
CA ALA A 76 -8.44 -2.70 -5.55
C ALA A 76 -9.68 -1.81 -5.37
N LEU A 77 -9.52 -0.48 -5.41
CA LEU A 77 -10.63 0.47 -5.36
C LEU A 77 -11.57 0.31 -6.58
N ARG A 78 -10.99 0.24 -7.79
CA ARG A 78 -11.76 0.00 -9.02
C ARG A 78 -12.48 -1.34 -8.99
N ALA A 79 -11.84 -2.37 -8.43
CA ALA A 79 -12.48 -3.66 -8.22
C ALA A 79 -13.69 -3.52 -7.28
N ALA A 80 -13.53 -2.84 -6.14
CA ALA A 80 -14.64 -2.58 -5.21
C ALA A 80 -15.84 -1.84 -5.86
N GLU A 81 -15.58 -0.86 -6.73
CA GLU A 81 -16.63 -0.15 -7.48
C GLU A 81 -17.38 -1.03 -8.49
N SER A 82 -16.81 -2.17 -8.86
CA SER A 82 -17.38 -3.13 -9.81
C SER A 82 -18.11 -4.31 -9.16
N ILE A 83 -18.17 -4.35 -7.82
CA ILE A 83 -18.97 -5.33 -7.07
C ILE A 83 -20.43 -5.27 -7.54
N GLY A 84 -20.99 -6.43 -7.87
CA GLY A 84 -22.40 -6.58 -8.31
C GLY A 84 -22.68 -6.12 -9.75
N LYS A 85 -21.72 -5.52 -10.45
CA LYS A 85 -21.87 -5.14 -11.88
C LYS A 85 -21.49 -6.28 -12.83
N ILE A 86 -20.63 -7.18 -12.37
CA ILE A 86 -20.20 -8.37 -13.10
C ILE A 86 -20.79 -9.59 -12.39
N PRO A 87 -21.63 -10.40 -13.06
CA PRO A 87 -22.37 -11.48 -12.41
C PRO A 87 -21.48 -12.57 -11.80
N GLU A 88 -20.27 -12.78 -12.33
CA GLU A 88 -19.32 -13.81 -11.88
C GLU A 88 -17.92 -13.24 -11.63
N SER A 89 -17.80 -12.32 -10.67
CA SER A 89 -16.50 -11.70 -10.34
C SER A 89 -15.86 -12.29 -9.07
N LEU A 90 -14.56 -12.58 -9.12
CA LEU A 90 -13.74 -13.00 -7.97
C LEU A 90 -13.29 -11.81 -7.09
N ILE A 91 -14.05 -10.72 -7.10
CA ILE A 91 -13.73 -9.48 -6.36
C ILE A 91 -13.96 -9.67 -4.85
N VAL A 92 -14.93 -10.53 -4.50
CA VAL A 92 -15.36 -10.78 -3.12
C VAL A 92 -15.19 -12.25 -2.79
N VAL A 93 -14.72 -12.56 -1.59
CA VAL A 93 -14.69 -13.92 -1.05
C VAL A 93 -16.06 -14.25 -0.47
N GLY A 94 -16.57 -15.46 -0.70
CA GLY A 94 -17.85 -15.90 -0.13
C GLY A 94 -17.87 -15.79 1.39
N ALA A 95 -19.04 -15.46 1.97
CA ALA A 95 -19.20 -15.30 3.42
C ALA A 95 -18.90 -16.60 4.21
N LEU A 96 -19.13 -17.74 3.58
CA LEU A 96 -18.59 -19.03 4.01
C LEU A 96 -17.22 -19.17 3.35
N GLY A 97 -16.14 -19.08 4.14
CA GLY A 97 -14.79 -19.33 3.66
C GLY A 97 -14.63 -20.75 3.08
N PHE A 98 -13.39 -21.12 2.73
CA PHE A 98 -13.09 -22.46 2.21
C PHE A 98 -13.06 -23.57 3.27
N GLU A 99 -13.61 -23.33 4.45
CA GLU A 99 -13.62 -24.36 5.50
C GLU A 99 -14.49 -25.55 5.09
N PRO A 100 -14.02 -26.80 5.27
CA PRO A 100 -14.79 -27.99 4.93
C PRO A 100 -16.11 -27.97 5.71
N ARG A 101 -17.23 -28.20 5.01
CA ARG A 101 -18.52 -28.43 5.67
C ARG A 101 -18.35 -29.59 6.63
N THR A 102 -18.44 -29.33 7.93
CA THR A 102 -18.64 -30.38 8.92
C THR A 102 -20.06 -30.90 8.73
N GLY A 103 -20.22 -31.81 7.77
CA GLY A 103 -21.44 -32.58 7.62
C GLY A 103 -21.63 -33.38 8.90
N ARG A 104 -22.71 -33.09 9.64
CA ARG A 104 -23.20 -34.01 10.65
C ARG A 104 -23.77 -35.23 9.91
N VAL A 105 -23.20 -36.39 10.22
CA VAL A 105 -23.77 -37.72 9.96
C VAL A 105 -25.11 -37.83 10.68
#